data_AF-A0A077Z4T3-F1
#
_entry.id   AF-A0A077Z4T3-F1
#
_cell.length_a   1.000
_cell.length_b   1.000
_cell.length_c   1.000
_cell.angle_alpha   90.00
_cell.angle_beta   90.00
_cell.angle_gamma   90.00
#
_symmetry.space_group_name_H-M   'P 1'
#
loop_
_entity.id
_entity.type
_entity.pdbx_description
1 polymer ?
#
loop_
_entity_poly.entity_id
_entity_poly.type
_entity_poly.pdbx_seq_one_letter_code
_entity_poly.pdbx_strand_id
1 'polypeptide(L)'
;MVTFALQWTVRESIMGMCPASFSWGEYTLLTQLLCLGFRATVIVCLVAFWALNCAATFFYVRLCQSWGQPLTTVHRKFFHVTVTLVAVSGFLFDPVFTMISSWAAMNLLCCALRALKVGKVGPAIDAVYGSFLDRQDCGFLILTPIYLLMHFSGVISVGVGDALASVFGYKWGRAKLPSSRKTLLGLLMNVVGQIVSTILTIYTLCSWDGEYAVRLLAGPWLVAMMEAYSVPVDNLVLPLCYILVMGQNRV
;
A
#
# COMPACT_ATOMS: atom_id res chain seq x y z
N MET A 1 13.57 -23.86 -11.08
CA MET A 1 13.96 -22.44 -11.16
C MET A 1 12.73 -21.51 -11.19
N VAL A 2 11.76 -21.71 -12.09
CA VAL A 2 10.54 -20.85 -12.17
C VAL A 2 9.67 -20.90 -10.90
N THR A 3 9.46 -22.08 -10.31
CA THR A 3 8.70 -22.24 -9.05
C THR A 3 9.42 -21.65 -7.84
N PHE A 4 10.75 -21.70 -7.82
CA PHE A 4 11.56 -21.09 -6.76
C PHE A 4 11.50 -19.57 -6.85
N ALA A 5 11.54 -18.99 -8.07
CA ALA A 5 11.40 -17.56 -8.32
C ALA A 5 10.01 -17.00 -7.98
N LEU A 6 8.95 -17.78 -8.19
CA LEU A 6 7.56 -17.42 -7.85
C LEU A 6 7.28 -17.44 -6.34
N GLN A 7 7.80 -18.43 -5.62
CA GLN A 7 7.78 -18.41 -4.15
C GLN A 7 8.66 -17.28 -3.58
N TRP A 8 9.76 -16.96 -4.26
CA TRP A 8 10.62 -15.82 -3.95
C TRP A 8 9.86 -14.48 -4.04
N THR A 9 9.13 -14.23 -5.14
CA THR A 9 8.45 -12.95 -5.36
C THR A 9 7.26 -12.73 -4.43
N VAL A 10 6.46 -13.73 -4.11
CA VAL A 10 5.35 -13.55 -3.15
C VAL A 10 5.87 -13.23 -1.75
N ARG A 11 6.94 -13.91 -1.32
CA ARG A 11 7.49 -13.76 0.05
C ARG A 11 8.28 -12.45 0.21
N GLU A 12 9.05 -12.05 -0.80
CA GLU A 12 9.73 -10.74 -0.85
C GLU A 12 8.74 -9.58 -1.03
N SER A 13 7.75 -9.73 -1.90
CA SER A 13 6.88 -8.62 -2.27
C SER A 13 5.92 -8.21 -1.16
N ILE A 14 5.53 -9.15 -0.27
CA ILE A 14 4.73 -8.87 0.93
C ILE A 14 5.58 -8.12 1.97
N MET A 15 6.90 -8.29 1.99
CA MET A 15 7.67 -8.07 3.23
C MET A 15 8.85 -7.12 3.09
N GLY A 16 9.39 -6.89 1.89
CA GLY A 16 10.68 -6.19 1.75
C GLY A 16 11.80 -6.83 2.57
N MET A 17 11.60 -8.06 3.04
CA MET A 17 12.48 -8.77 3.97
C MET A 17 12.33 -10.27 3.72
N CYS A 18 13.41 -10.83 3.18
CA CYS A 18 13.67 -12.26 3.00
C CYS A 18 13.38 -13.16 4.21
N PRO A 19 13.11 -14.45 3.95
CA PRO A 19 12.53 -15.34 4.93
C PRO A 19 13.50 -15.75 6.02
N ALA A 20 12.97 -16.39 7.06
CA ALA A 20 13.66 -16.76 8.29
C ALA A 20 14.97 -17.59 8.17
N SER A 21 15.30 -18.09 6.98
CA SER A 21 16.56 -18.77 6.67
C SER A 21 17.52 -17.92 5.82
N PHE A 22 17.25 -16.62 5.68
CA PHE A 22 17.95 -15.71 4.77
C PHE A 22 18.28 -14.44 5.55
N SER A 23 19.49 -14.39 6.09
CA SER A 23 20.00 -13.18 6.70
C SER A 23 20.40 -12.21 5.57
N TRP A 24 19.84 -11.00 5.58
CA TRP A 24 20.35 -9.92 4.72
C TRP A 24 21.79 -9.54 5.09
N GLY A 25 22.27 -9.95 6.27
CA GLY A 25 23.62 -9.73 6.76
C GLY A 25 24.73 -10.36 5.92
N GLU A 26 24.43 -11.38 5.10
CA GLU A 26 25.42 -12.02 4.22
C GLU A 26 25.51 -11.39 2.81
N TYR A 27 24.52 -10.61 2.40
CA TYR A 27 24.48 -10.01 1.07
C TYR A 27 24.98 -8.58 1.11
N THR A 28 26.00 -8.30 0.31
CA THR A 28 26.54 -6.95 0.13
C THR A 28 25.42 -5.97 -0.24
N LEU A 29 25.52 -4.71 0.19
CA LEU A 29 24.60 -3.62 -0.20
C LEU A 29 24.30 -3.65 -1.70
N LEU A 30 25.31 -3.95 -2.52
CA LEU A 30 25.17 -4.11 -3.97
C LEU A 30 24.13 -5.17 -4.35
N THR A 31 24.16 -6.36 -3.74
CA THR A 31 23.18 -7.41 -4.02
C THR A 31 21.76 -6.98 -3.65
N GLN A 32 21.60 -6.26 -2.53
CA GLN A 32 20.29 -5.76 -2.10
C GLN A 32 19.74 -4.72 -3.08
N LEU A 33 20.58 -3.76 -3.48
CA LEU A 33 20.25 -2.74 -4.48
C LEU A 33 19.91 -3.38 -5.83
N LEU A 34 20.63 -4.44 -6.23
CA LEU A 34 20.34 -5.19 -7.45
C LEU A 34 18.99 -5.90 -7.38
N CYS A 35 18.64 -6.53 -6.25
CA CYS A 35 17.32 -7.15 -6.06
C CYS A 35 16.18 -6.12 -6.09
N LEU A 36 16.34 -4.97 -5.41
CA LEU A 36 15.41 -3.85 -5.46
C LEU A 36 15.26 -3.30 -6.89
N GLY A 37 16.38 -3.08 -7.58
CA GLY A 37 16.40 -2.63 -8.96
C GLY A 37 15.74 -3.62 -9.92
N PHE A 38 15.93 -4.92 -9.69
CA PHE A 38 15.26 -5.97 -10.46
C PHE A 38 13.74 -5.95 -10.22
N ARG A 39 13.29 -5.90 -8.97
CA ARG A 39 11.86 -5.80 -8.65
C ARG A 39 11.23 -4.53 -9.24
N ALA A 40 11.90 -3.39 -9.11
CA ALA A 40 11.45 -2.14 -9.71
C ALA A 40 11.33 -2.27 -11.23
N THR A 41 12.31 -2.89 -11.89
CA THR A 41 12.26 -3.20 -13.33
C THR A 41 11.07 -4.09 -13.68
N VAL A 42 10.81 -5.15 -12.91
CA VAL A 42 9.64 -6.03 -13.11
C VAL A 42 8.34 -5.23 -13.00
N ILE A 43 8.19 -4.39 -11.98
CA ILE A 43 7.00 -3.55 -11.80
C ILE A 43 6.83 -2.58 -12.99
N VAL A 44 7.90 -1.90 -13.41
CA VAL A 44 7.85 -0.98 -14.57
C VAL A 44 7.44 -1.74 -15.84
N CYS A 45 8.02 -2.91 -16.09
CA CYS A 45 7.66 -3.75 -17.23
C CYS A 45 6.21 -4.24 -17.16
N LEU A 46 5.72 -4.64 -15.98
CA LEU A 46 4.33 -5.03 -15.76
C LEU A 46 3.38 -3.87 -16.05
N VAL A 47 3.63 -2.69 -15.47
CA VAL A 47 2.79 -1.50 -15.68
C VAL A 47 2.78 -1.10 -17.16
N ALA A 48 3.93 -1.12 -17.84
CA ALA A 48 4.01 -0.84 -19.26
C ALA A 48 3.22 -1.87 -20.09
N PHE A 49 3.36 -3.17 -19.78
CA PHE A 49 2.62 -4.23 -20.44
C PHE A 49 1.10 -4.12 -20.20
N TRP A 50 0.68 -3.76 -19.00
CA TRP A 50 -0.73 -3.55 -18.67
C TRP A 50 -1.30 -2.33 -19.40
N ALA A 51 -0.55 -1.22 -19.44
CA ALA A 51 -0.92 -0.03 -20.19
C ALA A 51 -1.08 -0.34 -21.69
N LEU A 52 -0.20 -1.17 -22.26
CA LEU A 52 -0.33 -1.63 -23.65
C LEU A 52 -1.58 -2.48 -23.87
N ASN A 53 -1.94 -3.38 -22.95
CA ASN A 53 -3.17 -4.17 -23.05
C ASN A 53 -4.44 -3.29 -22.94
N CYS A 54 -4.43 -2.28 -22.07
CA CYS A 54 -5.48 -1.28 -21.97
C CYS A 54 -5.60 -0.47 -23.27
N ALA A 55 -4.47 0.01 -23.81
CA ALA A 55 -4.44 0.74 -25.08
C ALA A 55 -4.92 -0.12 -26.24
N ALA A 56 -4.47 -1.38 -26.33
CA ALA A 56 -4.90 -2.32 -27.36
C ALA A 56 -6.42 -2.53 -27.32
N THR A 57 -7.00 -2.69 -26.12
CA THR A 57 -8.46 -2.78 -25.94
C THR A 57 -9.16 -1.51 -26.43
N PHE A 58 -8.67 -0.34 -26.01
CA PHE A 58 -9.25 0.95 -26.40
C PHE A 58 -9.25 1.13 -27.92
N PHE A 59 -8.11 0.93 -28.58
CA PHE A 59 -8.00 1.08 -30.03
C PHE A 59 -8.80 0.01 -30.78
N TYR A 60 -8.84 -1.23 -30.30
CA TYR A 60 -9.66 -2.29 -30.88
C TYR A 60 -11.16 -1.92 -30.84
N VAL A 61 -11.66 -1.42 -29.72
CA VAL A 61 -13.05 -0.97 -29.61
C VAL A 61 -13.34 0.18 -30.58
N ARG A 62 -12.43 1.16 -30.69
CA ARG A 62 -12.57 2.27 -31.66
C ARG A 62 -12.61 1.78 -33.10
N LEU A 63 -11.78 0.79 -33.44
CA LEU A 63 -11.78 0.17 -34.76
C LEU A 63 -13.09 -0.56 -35.05
N CYS A 64 -13.60 -1.34 -34.10
CA CYS A 64 -14.89 -2.03 -34.30
C CYS A 64 -16.06 -1.04 -34.43
N GLN A 65 -16.01 0.08 -33.70
CA GLN A 65 -17.03 1.14 -33.81
C GLN A 65 -16.99 1.84 -35.17
N SER A 66 -15.81 1.97 -35.80
CA SER A 66 -15.71 2.61 -37.12
C SER A 66 -16.34 1.78 -38.25
N TRP A 67 -16.54 0.48 -38.05
CA TRP A 67 -17.26 -0.39 -39.00
C TRP A 67 -18.78 -0.17 -38.99
N GLY A 68 -19.33 0.59 -38.04
CA GLY A 68 -20.76 0.92 -37.97
C GLY A 68 -21.69 -0.25 -37.62
N GLN A 69 -21.14 -1.43 -37.33
CA GLN A 69 -21.89 -2.62 -36.92
C GLN A 69 -21.98 -2.72 -35.40
N PRO A 70 -23.07 -3.29 -34.84
CA PRO A 70 -23.18 -3.52 -33.41
C PRO A 70 -22.13 -4.53 -32.92
N LEU A 71 -21.55 -4.25 -31.75
CA LEU A 71 -20.54 -5.12 -31.12
C LEU A 71 -21.13 -6.47 -30.70
N THR A 72 -20.70 -7.53 -31.38
CA THR A 72 -21.09 -8.91 -31.05
C THR A 72 -20.35 -9.45 -29.81
N THR A 73 -20.78 -10.61 -29.31
CA THR A 73 -20.13 -11.33 -28.20
C THR A 73 -18.69 -11.73 -28.52
N VAL A 74 -18.35 -11.95 -29.79
CA VAL A 74 -17.00 -12.28 -30.26
C VAL A 74 -16.06 -11.09 -30.05
N HIS A 75 -16.47 -9.88 -30.43
CA HIS A 75 -15.67 -8.66 -30.22
C HIS A 75 -15.36 -8.45 -28.73
N ARG A 76 -16.30 -8.78 -27.84
CA ARG A 76 -16.09 -8.70 -26.38
C ARG A 76 -15.01 -9.67 -25.88
N LYS A 77 -14.72 -10.77 -26.60
CA LYS A 77 -13.65 -11.71 -26.21
C LYS A 77 -12.26 -11.11 -26.32
N PHE A 78 -12.06 -10.10 -27.18
CA PHE A 78 -10.79 -9.37 -27.22
C PHE A 78 -10.45 -8.74 -25.86
N PHE A 79 -11.43 -8.07 -25.25
CA PHE A 79 -11.28 -7.54 -23.89
C PHE A 79 -10.99 -8.63 -22.85
N HIS A 80 -11.61 -9.82 -22.98
CA HIS A 80 -11.35 -10.92 -22.07
C HIS A 80 -9.91 -11.43 -22.18
N VAL A 81 -9.37 -11.47 -23.40
CA VAL A 81 -7.96 -11.86 -23.62
C VAL A 81 -7.03 -10.83 -22.98
N THR A 82 -7.22 -9.53 -23.24
CA THR A 82 -6.34 -8.49 -22.69
C THR A 82 -6.39 -8.42 -21.17
N VAL A 83 -7.58 -8.51 -20.55
CA VAL A 83 -7.68 -8.53 -19.08
C VAL A 83 -7.10 -9.82 -18.47
N THR A 84 -7.22 -10.95 -19.16
CA THR A 84 -6.58 -12.21 -18.73
C THR A 84 -5.06 -12.09 -18.78
N LEU A 85 -4.50 -11.44 -19.81
CA LEU A 85 -3.06 -11.18 -19.90
C LEU A 85 -2.57 -10.28 -18.76
N VAL A 86 -3.32 -9.24 -18.41
CA VAL A 86 -3.03 -8.39 -17.24
C VAL A 86 -3.01 -9.21 -15.95
N ALA A 87 -4.08 -9.98 -15.69
CA ALA A 87 -4.18 -10.78 -14.48
C ALA A 87 -3.09 -11.86 -14.40
N VAL A 88 -2.91 -12.65 -15.45
CA VAL A 88 -1.92 -13.74 -15.50
C VAL A 88 -0.51 -13.21 -15.37
N SER A 89 -0.13 -12.16 -16.10
CA SER A 89 1.20 -11.56 -15.97
C SER A 89 1.45 -11.05 -14.55
N GLY A 90 0.47 -10.37 -13.95
CA GLY A 90 0.58 -9.92 -12.56
C GLY A 90 0.79 -11.05 -11.57
N PHE A 91 -0.05 -12.08 -11.60
CA PHE A 91 0.07 -13.23 -10.70
C PHE A 91 1.30 -14.10 -10.97
N LEU A 92 1.91 -14.02 -12.16
CA LEU A 92 3.15 -14.76 -12.45
C LEU A 92 4.40 -14.02 -11.98
N PHE A 93 4.43 -12.69 -12.09
CA PHE A 93 5.66 -11.91 -11.89
C PHE A 93 5.69 -11.11 -10.59
N ASP A 94 4.56 -10.58 -10.10
CA ASP A 94 4.48 -9.95 -8.77
C ASP A 94 3.04 -10.00 -8.22
N PRO A 95 2.66 -11.09 -7.52
CA PRO A 95 1.30 -11.28 -7.03
C PRO A 95 0.87 -10.24 -6.00
N VAL A 96 1.81 -9.68 -5.25
CA VAL A 96 1.51 -8.72 -4.19
C VAL A 96 1.26 -7.35 -4.78
N PHE A 97 2.12 -6.93 -5.72
CA PHE A 97 1.87 -5.73 -6.50
C PHE A 97 0.52 -5.82 -7.23
N THR A 98 0.20 -7.01 -7.76
CA THR A 98 -1.10 -7.28 -8.40
C THR A 98 -2.27 -7.17 -7.42
N MET A 99 -2.12 -7.71 -6.21
CA MET A 99 -3.14 -7.59 -5.15
C MET A 99 -3.36 -6.12 -4.75
N ILE A 100 -2.28 -5.38 -4.46
CA ILE A 100 -2.34 -3.96 -4.10
C ILE A 100 -2.98 -3.15 -5.23
N SER A 101 -2.55 -3.37 -6.49
CA SER A 101 -3.13 -2.71 -7.66
C SER A 101 -4.61 -3.01 -7.83
N SER A 102 -5.04 -4.25 -7.52
CA SER A 102 -6.45 -4.65 -7.59
C SER A 102 -7.30 -3.93 -6.53
N TRP A 103 -6.79 -3.81 -5.30
CA TRP A 103 -7.45 -3.04 -4.24
C TRP A 103 -7.52 -1.54 -4.58
N ALA A 104 -6.45 -0.99 -5.15
CA ALA A 104 -6.43 0.39 -5.61
C ALA A 104 -7.46 0.61 -6.73
N ALA A 105 -7.55 -0.29 -7.71
CA ALA A 105 -8.56 -0.25 -8.76
C ALA A 105 -10.00 -0.35 -8.20
N MET A 106 -10.22 -1.20 -7.19
CA MET A 106 -11.53 -1.30 -6.52
C MET A 106 -11.88 0.00 -5.78
N ASN A 107 -10.93 0.60 -5.06
CA ASN A 107 -11.17 1.88 -4.39
C ASN A 107 -11.51 3.00 -5.39
N LEU A 108 -10.78 3.06 -6.51
CA LEU A 108 -11.05 4.00 -7.60
C LEU A 108 -12.44 3.78 -8.21
N LEU A 109 -12.86 2.52 -8.38
CA LEU A 109 -14.21 2.19 -8.84
C LEU A 109 -15.26 2.68 -7.86
N CYS A 110 -15.11 2.43 -6.56
CA CYS A 110 -16.01 2.95 -5.54
C CYS A 110 -16.08 4.48 -5.54
N CYS A 111 -14.93 5.16 -5.67
CA CYS A 111 -14.87 6.62 -5.77
C CYS A 111 -15.59 7.12 -7.02
N ALA A 112 -15.42 6.47 -8.17
CA ALA A 112 -16.10 6.83 -9.41
C ALA A 112 -17.62 6.63 -9.30
N LEU A 113 -18.07 5.48 -8.78
CA LEU A 113 -19.50 5.20 -8.57
C LEU A 113 -20.15 6.23 -7.65
N ARG A 114 -19.48 6.60 -6.56
CA ARG A 114 -19.88 7.64 -5.61
C ARG A 114 -19.98 9.01 -6.29
N ALA A 115 -18.88 9.45 -6.90
CA ALA A 115 -18.78 10.79 -7.47
C ALA A 115 -19.72 11.01 -8.66
N LEU A 116 -19.94 9.97 -9.48
CA LEU A 116 -20.87 10.01 -10.61
C LEU A 116 -22.33 9.70 -10.20
N LYS A 117 -22.59 9.45 -8.90
CA LYS A 117 -23.92 9.12 -8.36
C LYS A 117 -24.63 8.01 -9.16
N VAL A 118 -23.89 6.94 -9.46
CA VAL A 118 -24.39 5.86 -10.33
C VAL A 118 -25.52 5.10 -9.64
N GLY A 119 -26.74 5.27 -10.17
CA GLY A 119 -27.94 4.60 -9.67
C GLY A 119 -28.16 4.81 -8.17
N LYS A 120 -28.60 3.77 -7.47
CA LYS A 120 -28.75 3.79 -6.01
C LYS A 120 -27.43 3.54 -5.26
N VAL A 121 -26.46 2.92 -5.93
CA VAL A 121 -25.18 2.50 -5.32
C VAL A 121 -24.32 3.72 -5.03
N GLY A 122 -24.21 4.68 -5.96
CA GLY A 122 -23.40 5.88 -5.77
C GLY A 122 -23.78 6.68 -4.51
N PRO A 123 -25.05 7.10 -4.34
CA PRO A 123 -25.51 7.77 -3.13
C PRO A 123 -25.39 6.92 -1.86
N ALA A 124 -25.55 5.60 -1.93
CA ALA A 124 -25.35 4.73 -0.77
C ALA A 124 -23.87 4.72 -0.32
N ILE A 125 -22.93 4.62 -1.28
CA ILE A 125 -21.50 4.75 -1.00
C ILE A 125 -21.19 6.14 -0.44
N ASP A 126 -21.76 7.20 -1.02
CA ASP A 126 -21.56 8.57 -0.56
C ASP A 126 -22.06 8.77 0.88
N ALA A 127 -23.20 8.19 1.22
CA ALA A 127 -23.74 8.24 2.58
C ALA A 127 -22.82 7.52 3.58
N VAL A 128 -22.27 6.36 3.22
CA VAL A 128 -21.33 5.62 4.07
C VAL A 128 -20.02 6.39 4.23
N TYR A 129 -19.43 6.90 3.15
CA TYR A 129 -18.20 7.68 3.26
C TYR A 129 -18.42 9.02 3.95
N GLY A 130 -19.56 9.66 3.75
CA GLY A 130 -19.87 10.97 4.31
C GLY A 130 -19.74 11.05 5.83
N SER A 131 -19.88 9.94 6.55
CA SER A 131 -19.62 9.88 8.00
C SER A 131 -18.14 9.81 8.38
N PHE A 132 -17.25 9.49 7.44
CA PHE A 132 -15.80 9.35 7.65
C PHE A 132 -14.98 10.43 6.94
N LEU A 133 -15.57 11.20 6.02
CA LEU A 133 -14.88 12.29 5.34
C LEU A 133 -14.60 13.43 6.32
N ASP A 134 -13.39 13.97 6.23
CA ASP A 134 -12.96 15.14 6.98
C ASP A 134 -12.22 16.11 6.05
N ARG A 135 -11.37 16.98 6.59
CA ARG A 135 -10.56 17.89 5.74
C ARG A 135 -9.44 17.18 4.98
N GLN A 136 -8.99 16.01 5.45
CA GLN A 136 -7.87 15.25 4.92
C GLN A 136 -8.34 14.35 3.78
N ASP A 137 -9.47 13.68 3.96
CA ASP A 137 -10.17 12.93 2.92
C ASP A 137 -11.47 13.64 2.54
N CYS A 138 -11.41 14.46 1.49
CA CYS A 138 -12.58 15.09 0.91
C CYS A 138 -12.49 15.16 -0.62
N GLY A 139 -13.63 15.42 -1.26
CA GLY A 139 -13.70 15.59 -2.70
C GLY A 139 -13.83 14.28 -3.47
N PHE A 140 -13.34 14.27 -4.70
CA PHE A 140 -13.61 13.21 -5.69
C PHE A 140 -12.95 11.88 -5.32
N LEU A 141 -11.70 11.92 -4.85
CA LEU A 141 -10.87 10.76 -4.57
C LEU A 141 -10.61 10.65 -3.06
N ILE A 142 -10.87 9.47 -2.50
CA ILE A 142 -10.58 9.15 -1.09
C ILE A 142 -9.36 8.27 -1.08
N LEU A 143 -8.28 8.74 -0.47
CA LEU A 143 -6.96 8.14 -0.67
C LEU A 143 -6.51 7.26 0.49
N THR A 144 -7.02 7.50 1.70
CA THR A 144 -6.63 6.71 2.90
C THR A 144 -6.69 5.20 2.71
N PRO A 145 -7.73 4.60 2.09
CA PRO A 145 -7.74 3.14 1.88
C PRO A 145 -6.61 2.64 0.97
N ILE A 146 -6.16 3.46 0.02
CA ILE A 146 -5.03 3.13 -0.86
C ILE A 146 -3.73 3.24 -0.08
N TYR A 147 -3.58 4.27 0.75
CA TYR A 147 -2.37 4.53 1.52
C TYR A 147 -2.10 3.50 2.61
N LEU A 148 -3.15 3.06 3.31
CA LEU A 148 -3.08 1.98 4.30
C LEU A 148 -2.52 0.68 3.71
N LEU A 149 -2.80 0.41 2.44
CA LEU A 149 -2.37 -0.80 1.74
C LEU A 149 -1.03 -0.64 1.01
N MET A 150 -0.42 0.55 1.06
CA MET A 150 0.75 0.84 0.24
C MET A 150 1.94 -0.06 0.61
N HIS A 151 2.08 -0.44 1.90
CA HIS A 151 2.98 -1.48 2.44
C HIS A 151 2.55 -1.81 3.89
N PHE A 152 3.14 -2.83 4.53
CA PHE A 152 2.97 -3.07 5.97
C PHE A 152 3.29 -1.84 6.82
N SER A 153 4.14 -0.94 6.35
CA SER A 153 4.39 0.33 7.02
C SER A 153 3.12 1.17 7.17
N GLY A 154 2.21 1.17 6.20
CA GLY A 154 0.91 1.84 6.30
C GLY A 154 0.03 1.23 7.37
N VAL A 155 -0.02 -0.10 7.41
CA VAL A 155 -0.74 -0.85 8.46
C VAL A 155 -0.15 -0.56 9.84
N ILE A 156 1.18 -0.60 9.99
CA ILE A 156 1.87 -0.41 11.26
C ILE A 156 1.74 1.05 11.74
N SER A 157 2.12 2.02 10.91
CA SER A 157 2.17 3.43 11.30
C SER A 157 0.78 4.06 11.42
N VAL A 158 -0.03 3.97 10.36
CA VAL A 158 -1.37 4.59 10.32
C VAL A 158 -2.41 3.65 10.93
N GLY A 159 -2.46 2.40 10.46
CA GLY A 159 -3.50 1.45 10.85
C GLY A 159 -3.48 1.04 12.32
N VAL A 160 -2.29 0.91 12.91
CA VAL A 160 -2.11 0.53 14.32
C VAL A 160 -1.69 1.75 15.14
N GLY A 161 -0.60 2.40 14.75
CA GLY A 161 -0.02 3.51 15.49
C GLY A 161 -0.98 4.69 15.68
N ASP A 162 -1.37 5.34 14.59
CA ASP A 162 -2.26 6.50 14.63
C ASP A 162 -3.65 6.15 15.18
N ALA A 163 -4.18 4.97 14.83
CA ALA A 163 -5.44 4.49 15.41
C ALA A 163 -5.39 4.40 16.94
N LEU A 164 -4.34 3.80 17.51
CA LEU A 164 -4.16 3.72 18.96
C LEU A 164 -3.95 5.11 19.58
N ALA A 165 -3.19 5.97 18.90
CA ALA A 165 -2.99 7.36 19.33
C ALA A 165 -4.33 8.09 19.48
N SER A 166 -5.21 7.94 18.48
CA SER A 166 -6.51 8.58 18.43
C SER A 166 -7.47 8.00 19.46
N VAL A 167 -7.58 6.67 19.59
CA VAL A 167 -8.49 6.02 20.56
C VAL A 167 -8.10 6.35 22.00
N PHE A 168 -6.83 6.13 22.35
CA PHE A 168 -6.38 6.32 23.73
C PHE A 168 -6.15 7.78 24.05
N GLY A 169 -5.61 8.55 23.11
CA GLY A 169 -5.40 9.98 23.26
C GLY A 169 -6.69 10.76 23.40
N TYR A 170 -7.77 10.34 22.73
CA TYR A 170 -9.11 10.94 22.90
C TYR A 170 -9.76 10.57 24.24
N LYS A 171 -9.76 9.27 24.59
CA LYS A 171 -10.46 8.79 25.80
C LYS A 171 -9.75 9.15 27.12
N TRP A 172 -8.42 9.07 27.15
CA TRP A 172 -7.65 9.20 28.40
C TRP A 172 -6.52 10.23 28.33
N GLY A 173 -6.25 10.82 27.16
CA GLY A 173 -5.16 11.77 26.99
C GLY A 173 -5.47 13.15 27.59
N ARG A 174 -4.88 13.45 28.74
CA ARG A 174 -5.03 14.76 29.42
C ARG A 174 -3.87 15.72 29.15
N ALA A 175 -2.65 15.21 29.20
CA ALA A 175 -1.44 16.01 28.96
C ALA A 175 -1.25 16.26 27.46
N LYS A 176 -1.40 17.52 27.03
CA LYS A 176 -1.17 17.93 25.64
C LYS A 176 0.32 18.10 25.36
N LEU A 177 0.73 17.82 24.13
CA LEU A 177 2.09 18.10 23.67
C LEU A 177 2.25 19.62 23.40
N PRO A 178 3.45 20.19 23.59
CA PRO A 178 3.71 21.59 23.28
C PRO A 178 3.34 21.88 21.82
N SER A 179 2.66 23.00 21.54
CA SER A 179 2.30 23.41 20.17
C SER A 179 1.48 22.40 19.35
N SER A 180 0.87 21.38 19.98
CA SER A 180 0.05 20.38 19.29
C SER A 180 -1.25 20.12 20.04
N ARG A 181 -2.29 19.74 19.28
CA ARG A 181 -3.57 19.27 19.85
C ARG A 181 -3.51 17.83 20.32
N LYS A 182 -2.44 17.10 19.97
CA LYS A 182 -2.21 15.70 20.31
C LYS A 182 -1.75 15.59 21.78
N THR A 183 -1.91 14.40 22.35
CA THR A 183 -1.63 14.15 23.77
C THR A 183 -0.37 13.30 23.94
N LEU A 184 0.33 13.46 25.06
CA LEU A 184 1.47 12.63 25.41
C LEU A 184 1.07 11.14 25.46
N LEU A 185 -0.11 10.84 26.00
CA LEU A 185 -0.63 9.47 26.01
C LEU A 185 -0.84 8.94 24.58
N GLY A 186 -1.46 9.74 23.70
CA GLY A 186 -1.66 9.35 22.31
C GLY A 186 -0.34 9.04 21.60
N LEU A 187 0.67 9.91 21.79
CA LEU A 187 2.02 9.68 21.27
C LEU A 187 2.62 8.36 21.77
N LEU A 188 2.56 8.11 23.08
CA LEU A 188 3.10 6.88 23.66
C LEU A 188 2.40 5.63 23.12
N MET A 189 1.06 5.68 23.00
CA MET A 189 0.28 4.58 22.45
C MET A 189 0.58 4.33 20.97
N ASN A 190 0.87 5.39 20.22
CA ASN A 190 1.33 5.29 18.84
C ASN A 190 2.65 4.50 18.77
N VAL A 191 3.66 4.93 19.54
CA VAL A 191 4.98 4.28 19.60
C VAL A 191 4.86 2.83 20.01
N VAL A 192 4.14 2.55 21.10
CA VAL A 192 3.95 1.17 21.60
C VAL A 192 3.25 0.31 20.56
N GLY A 193 2.20 0.82 19.92
CA GLY A 193 1.48 0.12 18.86
C GLY A 193 2.37 -0.25 17.68
N GLN A 194 3.17 0.70 17.20
CA GLN A 194 4.11 0.49 16.11
C GLN A 194 5.22 -0.51 16.47
N ILE A 195 5.78 -0.45 17.68
CA ILE A 195 6.78 -1.42 18.16
C ILE A 195 6.19 -2.83 18.20
N VAL A 196 5.05 -3.00 18.87
CA VAL A 196 4.41 -4.32 19.04
C VAL A 196 4.03 -4.91 17.69
N SER A 197 3.40 -4.13 16.82
CA SER A 197 3.02 -4.59 15.48
C SER A 197 4.24 -4.95 14.64
N THR A 198 5.33 -4.18 14.72
CA THR A 198 6.58 -4.52 14.01
C THR A 198 7.23 -5.79 14.54
N ILE A 199 7.28 -5.99 15.86
CA ILE A 199 7.76 -7.23 16.45
C ILE A 199 6.92 -8.41 15.97
N LEU A 200 5.59 -8.29 16.02
CA LEU A 200 4.68 -9.33 15.54
C LEU A 200 4.88 -9.62 14.05
N THR A 201 5.03 -8.58 13.22
CA THR A 201 5.34 -8.72 11.81
C THR A 201 6.67 -9.45 11.64
N ILE A 202 7.75 -9.02 12.28
CA ILE A 202 9.06 -9.69 12.20
C ILE A 202 8.95 -11.15 12.65
N TYR A 203 8.28 -11.47 13.76
CA TYR A 203 8.15 -12.84 14.25
C TYR A 203 7.33 -13.75 13.35
N THR A 204 6.26 -13.23 12.74
CA THR A 204 5.37 -14.03 11.90
C THR A 204 5.92 -14.21 10.50
N LEU A 205 6.68 -13.24 10.02
CA LEU A 205 7.06 -13.15 8.62
C LEU A 205 8.57 -13.40 8.39
N CYS A 206 9.44 -12.98 9.31
CA CYS A 206 10.90 -12.99 9.16
C CYS A 206 11.61 -13.81 10.26
N SER A 207 12.93 -13.97 10.16
CA SER A 207 13.76 -14.34 11.31
C SER A 207 14.30 -13.07 11.94
N TRP A 208 14.36 -13.05 13.27
CA TRP A 208 15.00 -11.97 14.00
C TRP A 208 16.52 -12.16 13.97
N ASP A 209 17.25 -11.18 13.41
CA ASP A 209 18.72 -11.19 13.32
C ASP A 209 19.42 -10.22 14.32
N GLY A 210 18.66 -9.56 15.19
CA GLY A 210 19.17 -8.58 16.16
C GLY A 210 19.51 -7.19 15.59
N GLU A 211 19.69 -7.01 14.28
CA GLU A 211 20.10 -5.72 13.69
C GLU A 211 19.02 -4.64 13.82
N TYR A 212 17.77 -5.06 13.93
CA TYR A 212 16.63 -4.14 14.01
C TYR A 212 16.45 -3.50 15.38
N ALA A 213 17.15 -3.94 16.44
CA ALA A 213 16.83 -3.54 17.81
C ALA A 213 16.84 -2.02 18.03
N VAL A 214 17.85 -1.31 17.51
CA VAL A 214 17.95 0.16 17.64
C VAL A 214 16.86 0.86 16.82
N ARG A 215 16.59 0.37 15.61
CA ARG A 215 15.60 0.96 14.70
C ARG A 215 14.18 0.72 15.16
N LEU A 216 13.94 -0.45 15.75
CA LEU A 216 12.67 -0.81 16.34
C LEU A 216 12.28 0.15 17.45
N LEU A 217 13.24 0.76 18.14
CA LEU A 217 12.96 1.85 19.06
C LEU A 217 12.91 3.20 18.32
N ALA A 218 13.96 3.58 17.61
CA ALA A 218 14.09 4.92 17.02
C ALA A 218 13.03 5.23 15.94
N GLY A 219 12.69 4.26 15.09
CA GLY A 219 11.76 4.41 13.97
C GLY A 219 10.34 4.74 14.40
N PRO A 220 9.68 3.87 15.20
CA PRO A 220 8.38 4.17 15.78
C PRO A 220 8.34 5.51 16.52
N TRP A 221 9.39 5.84 17.28
CA TRP A 221 9.49 7.14 17.96
C TRP A 221 9.50 8.32 16.99
N LEU A 222 10.35 8.28 15.96
CA LEU A 222 10.47 9.36 14.97
C LEU A 222 9.16 9.53 14.18
N VAL A 223 8.55 8.43 13.74
CA VAL A 223 7.28 8.48 12.99
C VAL A 223 6.14 8.98 13.86
N ALA A 224 6.04 8.52 15.11
CA ALA A 224 5.02 9.01 16.04
C ALA A 224 5.22 10.50 16.40
N MET A 225 6.47 10.96 16.51
CA MET A 225 6.76 12.38 16.69
C MET A 225 6.38 13.20 15.47
N MET A 226 6.69 12.68 14.29
CA MET A 226 6.29 13.32 13.04
C MET A 226 4.77 13.46 12.99
N GLU A 227 4.02 12.42 13.29
CA GLU A 227 2.55 12.47 13.40
C GLU A 227 2.08 13.52 14.42
N ALA A 228 2.71 13.59 15.59
CA ALA A 228 2.32 14.53 16.62
C ALA A 228 2.48 16.02 16.22
N TYR A 229 3.36 16.32 15.26
CA TYR A 229 3.73 17.68 14.86
C TYR A 229 3.49 18.02 13.38
N SER A 230 3.05 17.06 12.56
CA SER A 230 2.78 17.28 11.14
C SER A 230 1.34 17.72 10.85
N VAL A 231 1.14 18.20 9.63
CA VAL A 231 -0.05 18.88 9.08
C VAL A 231 -0.68 17.87 8.08
N PRO A 232 -1.99 17.92 7.73
CA PRO A 232 -2.90 16.78 7.52
C PRO A 232 -2.64 15.77 6.38
N VAL A 233 -1.44 15.71 5.80
CA VAL A 233 -1.04 14.69 4.81
C VAL A 233 -0.29 13.51 5.46
N ASP A 234 -0.45 13.38 6.77
CA ASP A 234 0.11 12.35 7.64
C ASP A 234 -0.11 10.93 7.10
N ASN A 235 -1.33 10.57 6.69
CA ASN A 235 -1.63 9.21 6.21
C ASN A 235 -0.85 8.76 4.96
N LEU A 236 -0.25 9.70 4.21
CA LEU A 236 0.66 9.41 3.11
C LEU A 236 2.14 9.44 3.56
N VAL A 237 2.49 10.40 4.40
CA VAL A 237 3.88 10.68 4.76
C VAL A 237 4.39 9.70 5.81
N LEU A 238 3.58 9.34 6.81
CA LEU A 238 3.99 8.42 7.87
C LEU A 238 4.42 7.04 7.34
N PRO A 239 3.68 6.37 6.43
CA PRO A 239 4.09 5.08 5.89
C PRO A 239 5.43 5.16 5.15
N LEU A 240 5.68 6.25 4.42
CA LEU A 240 6.93 6.48 3.69
C LEU A 240 8.09 6.74 4.66
N CYS A 241 7.88 7.59 5.66
CA CYS A 241 8.88 7.86 6.70
C CYS A 241 9.20 6.59 7.51
N TYR A 242 8.20 5.77 7.80
CA TYR A 242 8.40 4.49 8.48
C TYR A 242 9.30 3.57 7.66
N ILE A 243 9.07 3.47 6.34
CA ILE A 243 9.95 2.71 5.44
C ILE A 243 11.36 3.29 5.44
N LEU A 244 11.52 4.61 5.35
CA LEU A 244 12.83 5.25 5.29
C LEU A 244 13.64 5.02 6.57
N VAL A 245 13.02 5.15 7.73
CA VAL A 245 13.73 4.99 9.01
C VAL A 245 14.01 3.52 9.32
N MET A 246 13.08 2.61 8.99
CA MET A 246 13.26 1.19 9.25
C MET A 246 14.13 0.50 8.18
N GLY A 247 14.04 0.95 6.92
CA GLY A 247 14.58 0.28 5.74
C GLY A 247 16.03 0.61 5.37
N GLN A 248 16.68 1.57 6.03
CA GLN A 248 18.06 1.92 5.67
C GLN A 248 19.12 1.01 6.29
N ASN A 249 19.33 -0.20 5.76
CA ASN A 249 20.50 -1.01 6.12
C ASN A 249 21.79 -0.53 5.42
N ARG A 250 22.71 -0.04 6.27
CA ARG A 250 24.19 0.04 6.13
C ARG A 250 24.79 1.02 5.11
N VAL A 251 25.45 2.05 5.66
CA VAL A 251 26.80 2.45 5.23
C VAL A 251 27.77 1.33 5.63
#